data_AF-A0A6L9FLP4-F1
#
_entry.id   AF-A0A6L9FLP4-F1
#
_cell.length_a   1.000
_cell.length_b   1.000
_cell.length_c   1.000
_cell.angle_alpha   90.00
_cell.angle_beta   90.00
_cell.angle_gamma   90.00
#
_symmetry.space_group_name_H-M   'P 1'
#
loop_
_entity.id
_entity.type
_entity.pdbx_description
1 polymer ?
#
loop_
_entity_poly.entity_id
_entity_poly.type
_entity_poly.pdbx_seq_one_letter_code
_entity_poly.pdbx_strand_id
1 'polypeptide(L)'
;MKASELKHILSSLPDHDDPVIVTGEEWLPEQLVDARRDGELLFLNFDSAPEDIQGEEEGRGFVEHEIDMIHLRLKEILDSDSDSHTKADAMLALLLAAHEKTSSEVIELLETD
;
A
#
# COMPACT_ATOMS: atom_id res chain seq x y z
N MET A 1 9.41 0.00 22.41
CA MET A 1 8.91 -0.85 23.51
C MET A 1 9.85 -2.04 23.70
N LYS A 2 10.21 -2.40 24.93
CA LYS A 2 10.94 -3.63 25.26
C LYS A 2 9.96 -4.80 25.39
N ALA A 3 10.44 -6.04 25.19
CA ALA A 3 9.59 -7.23 25.33
C ALA A 3 8.92 -7.36 26.72
N SER A 4 9.54 -6.82 27.78
CA SER A 4 8.97 -6.78 29.12
C SER A 4 7.75 -5.87 29.24
N GLU A 5 7.73 -4.75 28.51
CA GLU A 5 6.61 -3.80 28.50
C GLU A 5 5.43 -4.40 27.71
N LEU A 6 5.70 -5.04 26.57
CA LEU A 6 4.69 -5.75 25.80
C LEU A 6 4.04 -6.87 26.61
N LYS A 7 4.86 -7.66 27.33
CA LYS A 7 4.34 -8.70 28.26
C LYS A 7 3.40 -8.13 29.31
N HIS A 8 3.69 -6.93 29.83
CA HIS A 8 2.83 -6.30 30.82
C HIS A 8 1.46 -5.94 30.22
N ILE A 9 1.44 -5.40 29.01
CA ILE A 9 0.20 -5.10 28.27
C ILE A 9 -0.60 -6.38 28.03
N LEU A 10 0.03 -7.42 27.50
CA LEU A 10 -0.63 -8.72 27.27
C LEU A 10 -1.18 -9.34 28.56
N SER A 11 -0.46 -9.21 29.68
CA SER A 11 -0.94 -9.70 30.99
C SER A 11 -2.09 -8.91 31.60
N SER A 12 -2.42 -7.73 31.03
CA SER A 12 -3.55 -6.91 31.47
C SER A 12 -4.87 -7.26 30.79
N LEU A 13 -4.83 -8.12 29.77
CA LEU A 13 -6.01 -8.61 29.08
C LEU A 13 -6.85 -9.50 30.01
N PRO A 14 -8.19 -9.41 29.98
CA PRO A 14 -9.04 -10.29 30.77
C PRO A 14 -8.86 -11.77 30.41
N ASP A 15 -8.91 -12.69 31.39
CA ASP A 15 -8.71 -14.14 31.18
C ASP A 15 -9.66 -14.80 30.15
N HIS A 16 -10.74 -14.12 29.77
CA HIS A 16 -11.75 -14.60 28.83
C HIS A 16 -11.69 -13.91 27.46
N ASP A 17 -10.68 -13.06 27.24
CA ASP A 17 -10.49 -12.31 26.01
C ASP A 17 -9.16 -12.72 25.36
N ASP A 18 -9.23 -13.28 24.16
CA ASP A 18 -8.09 -13.80 23.40
C ASP A 18 -8.02 -13.10 22.03
N PRO A 19 -7.69 -11.79 22.01
CA PRO A 19 -7.65 -11.02 20.78
C PRO A 19 -6.46 -11.44 19.91
N VAL A 20 -6.66 -11.40 18.60
CA VAL A 20 -5.57 -11.58 17.63
C VAL A 20 -4.58 -10.42 17.76
N ILE A 21 -3.28 -10.72 17.75
CA ILE A 21 -2.24 -9.70 17.72
C ILE A 21 -2.14 -9.18 16.29
N VAL A 22 -2.43 -7.89 16.12
CA VAL A 22 -2.40 -7.22 14.83
C VAL A 22 -1.47 -6.02 14.83
N THR A 23 -1.05 -5.61 13.64
CA THR A 23 -0.40 -4.33 13.35
C THR A 23 -1.12 -3.65 12.18
N GLY A 24 -0.73 -2.42 11.85
CA GLY A 24 -1.40 -1.64 10.81
C GLY A 24 -2.58 -0.82 11.33
N GLU A 25 -3.52 -0.53 10.45
CA GLU A 25 -4.70 0.28 10.75
C GLU A 25 -5.88 -0.61 11.17
N GLU A 26 -6.83 -0.07 11.93
CA GLU A 26 -8.01 -0.84 12.41
C GLU A 26 -8.87 -1.39 11.26
N TRP A 27 -8.91 -0.68 10.13
CA TRP A 27 -9.66 -1.07 8.93
C TRP A 27 -8.89 -2.05 8.02
N LEU A 28 -7.58 -2.22 8.23
CA LEU A 28 -6.75 -3.19 7.51
C LEU A 28 -5.65 -3.76 8.43
N PRO A 29 -6.04 -4.60 9.40
CA PRO A 29 -5.10 -5.17 10.34
C PRO A 29 -4.32 -6.34 9.72
N GLU A 30 -3.00 -6.28 9.82
CA GLU A 30 -2.10 -7.39 9.50
C GLU A 30 -1.95 -8.27 10.75
N GLN A 31 -2.16 -9.58 10.64
CA GLN A 31 -2.12 -10.50 11.78
C GLN A 31 -0.73 -11.07 11.99
N LEU A 32 -0.31 -11.18 13.25
CA LEU A 32 0.96 -11.82 13.60
C LEU A 32 0.88 -13.33 13.31
N VAL A 33 1.61 -13.78 12.31
CA VAL A 33 1.63 -15.20 11.90
C VAL A 33 2.83 -15.96 12.45
N ASP A 34 3.93 -15.27 12.74
CA ASP A 34 5.12 -15.88 13.33
C ASP A 34 5.89 -14.89 14.20
N ALA A 35 6.54 -15.42 15.25
CA ALA A 35 7.38 -14.63 16.13
C ALA A 35 8.64 -15.42 16.47
N ARG A 36 9.80 -14.84 16.11
CA ARG A 36 11.10 -15.46 16.32
C ARG A 36 12.01 -14.56 17.11
N ARG A 37 12.64 -15.12 18.14
CA ARG A 37 13.72 -14.44 18.86
C ARG A 37 15.07 -14.77 18.23
N ASP A 38 15.90 -13.74 18.07
CA ASP A 38 17.32 -13.88 17.72
C ASP A 38 18.16 -13.01 18.66
N GLY A 39 18.86 -13.65 19.59
CA GLY A 39 19.62 -12.98 20.64
C GLY A 39 18.75 -12.07 21.52
N GLU A 40 18.97 -10.76 21.40
CA GLU A 40 18.24 -9.71 22.12
C GLU A 40 17.07 -9.12 21.32
N LEU A 41 16.90 -9.53 20.07
CA LEU A 41 15.86 -9.04 19.17
C LEU A 41 14.69 -10.02 19.12
N LEU A 42 13.47 -9.48 19.04
CA LEU A 42 12.24 -10.22 18.78
C LEU A 42 11.72 -9.76 17.42
N PHE A 43 11.75 -10.65 16.44
CA PHE A 43 11.20 -10.45 15.11
C PHE A 43 9.75 -10.94 15.10
N LEU A 44 8.88 -10.11 14.56
CA LEU A 44 7.45 -10.35 14.43
C LEU A 44 7.12 -10.32 12.94
N ASN A 45 6.60 -11.41 12.42
CA ASN A 45 6.20 -11.54 11.03
C ASN A 45 4.67 -11.46 10.98
N PHE A 46 4.17 -10.45 10.31
CA PHE A 46 2.75 -10.28 10.07
C PHE A 46 2.42 -10.77 8.66
N ASP A 47 1.18 -11.23 8.45
CA ASP A 47 0.72 -11.53 7.10
C ASP A 47 0.62 -10.26 6.25
N SER A 48 0.62 -10.44 4.93
CA SER A 48 0.12 -9.41 4.04
C SER A 48 -1.40 -9.46 4.16
N ALA A 49 -2.02 -8.36 4.59
CA ALA A 49 -3.45 -8.30 4.88
C ALA A 49 -4.30 -9.01 3.78
N PRO A 50 -5.38 -9.71 4.15
CA PRO A 50 -6.19 -10.45 3.19
C PRO A 50 -6.69 -9.54 2.05
N GLU A 51 -6.48 -9.98 0.80
CA GLU A 51 -6.97 -9.31 -0.42
C GLU A 51 -8.50 -9.11 -0.42
N ASP A 52 -9.24 -9.85 0.43
CA ASP A 52 -10.70 -9.91 0.46
C ASP A 52 -11.38 -8.88 1.41
N ILE A 53 -10.62 -8.06 2.13
CA ILE A 53 -11.19 -6.93 2.89
C ILE A 53 -10.89 -5.63 2.14
N GLN A 54 -11.41 -5.55 0.91
CA GLN A 54 -11.68 -4.26 0.27
C GLN A 54 -12.88 -3.63 0.99
N GLY A 55 -12.65 -3.17 2.23
CA GLY A 55 -13.49 -2.16 2.84
C GLY A 55 -13.38 -0.88 2.01
N GLU A 56 -14.51 -0.20 1.85
CA GLU A 56 -14.65 1.08 1.13
C GLU A 56 -13.90 2.23 1.85
N GLU A 57 -12.59 2.11 2.06
CA GLU A 57 -11.71 3.22 2.46
C GLU A 57 -10.24 2.86 2.17
N GLU A 58 -9.88 3.01 0.89
CA GLU A 58 -8.56 3.43 0.39
C GLU A 58 -7.29 2.89 1.07
N GLY A 59 -6.90 1.68 0.66
CA GLY A 59 -5.51 1.21 0.66
C GLY A 59 -4.77 1.49 -0.66
N ARG A 60 -4.61 2.78 -1.01
CA ARG A 60 -3.65 3.35 -1.99
C ARG A 60 -3.73 2.95 -3.48
N GLY A 61 -4.92 2.67 -3.98
CA GLY A 61 -5.18 2.75 -5.43
C GLY A 61 -5.35 4.21 -5.87
N PHE A 62 -5.38 4.44 -7.18
CA PHE A 62 -5.97 5.66 -7.72
C PHE A 62 -7.50 5.61 -7.50
N VAL A 63 -8.14 6.70 -7.08
CA VAL A 63 -9.61 6.77 -7.03
C VAL A 63 -10.19 6.80 -8.45
N GLU A 64 -11.50 6.57 -8.62
CA GLU A 64 -12.13 6.43 -9.95
C GLU A 64 -11.80 7.60 -10.89
N HIS A 65 -11.84 8.84 -10.38
CA HIS A 65 -11.46 10.03 -11.14
C HIS A 65 -9.98 10.02 -11.58
N GLU A 66 -9.08 9.57 -10.71
CA GLU A 66 -7.64 9.49 -10.99
C GLU A 66 -7.32 8.39 -12.01
N ILE A 67 -8.05 7.27 -11.96
CA ILE A 67 -7.99 6.20 -12.98
C ILE A 67 -8.42 6.77 -14.34
N ASP A 68 -9.49 7.56 -14.38
CA ASP A 68 -9.95 8.21 -15.61
C ASP A 68 -8.90 9.16 -16.20
N MET A 69 -8.17 9.88 -15.34
CA MET A 69 -7.07 10.75 -15.77
C MET A 69 -5.92 9.98 -16.40
N ILE A 70 -5.49 8.87 -15.77
CA ILE A 70 -4.45 7.99 -16.33
C ILE A 70 -4.90 7.41 -17.67
N HIS A 71 -6.16 6.97 -17.74
CA HIS A 71 -6.73 6.42 -18.96
C HIS A 71 -6.79 7.45 -20.09
N LEU A 72 -7.17 8.69 -19.79
CA LEU A 72 -7.13 9.80 -20.74
C LEU A 72 -5.71 10.04 -21.24
N ARG A 73 -4.72 10.10 -20.33
CA ARG A 73 -3.32 10.32 -20.71
C ARG A 73 -2.78 9.21 -21.60
N LEU A 74 -3.09 7.95 -21.31
CA LEU A 74 -2.69 6.81 -22.13
C LEU A 74 -3.30 6.89 -23.53
N LYS A 75 -4.57 7.30 -23.66
CA LYS A 75 -5.20 7.55 -24.95
C LYS A 75 -4.50 8.65 -25.73
N GLU A 76 -4.17 9.77 -25.09
CA GLU A 76 -3.43 10.87 -25.76
C GLU A 76 -2.07 10.41 -26.28
N ILE A 77 -1.33 9.61 -25.52
CA ILE A 77 -0.06 9.04 -25.97
C ILE A 77 -0.29 8.15 -27.20
N LEU A 78 -1.31 7.27 -27.15
CA LEU A 78 -1.64 6.36 -28.24
C LEU A 78 -2.12 7.08 -29.51
N ASP A 79 -2.94 8.13 -29.36
CA ASP A 79 -3.55 8.89 -30.45
C ASP A 79 -2.64 10.01 -30.99
N SER A 80 -1.54 10.31 -30.30
CA SER A 80 -0.56 11.30 -30.77
C SER A 80 0.02 10.92 -32.14
N ASP A 81 0.27 11.91 -32.99
CA ASP A 81 0.89 11.76 -34.31
C ASP A 81 2.42 11.59 -34.19
N SER A 82 2.84 10.67 -33.33
CA SER A 82 4.23 10.34 -33.04
C SER A 82 4.56 8.89 -33.43
N ASP A 83 5.85 8.59 -33.63
CA ASP A 83 6.27 7.24 -33.95
C ASP A 83 6.16 6.28 -32.74
N SER A 84 6.21 4.99 -33.03
CA SER A 84 6.07 3.95 -32.00
C SER A 84 7.15 4.01 -30.92
N HIS A 85 8.34 4.55 -31.23
CA HIS A 85 9.42 4.69 -30.26
C HIS A 85 9.08 5.76 -29.24
N THR A 86 8.66 6.92 -29.70
CA THR A 86 8.24 8.06 -28.87
C THR A 86 7.08 7.70 -27.95
N LYS A 87 6.11 6.93 -28.46
CA LYS A 87 4.99 6.42 -27.65
C LYS A 87 5.45 5.46 -26.56
N ALA A 88 6.36 4.54 -26.89
CA ALA A 88 6.93 3.60 -25.93
C ALA A 88 7.71 4.32 -24.82
N ASP A 89 8.50 5.34 -25.17
CA ASP A 89 9.23 6.15 -24.20
C ASP A 89 8.29 6.92 -23.26
N ALA A 90 7.21 7.49 -23.80
CA ALA A 90 6.20 8.20 -22.99
C ALA A 90 5.47 7.26 -22.01
N MET A 91 5.12 6.06 -22.46
CA MET A 91 4.52 5.03 -21.59
C MET A 91 5.51 4.56 -20.52
N LEU A 92 6.77 4.36 -20.89
CA LEU A 92 7.82 3.97 -19.95
C LEU A 92 8.03 5.03 -18.87
N ALA A 93 8.05 6.31 -19.26
CA ALA A 93 8.19 7.43 -18.32
C ALA A 93 7.03 7.47 -17.31
N LEU A 94 5.79 7.26 -17.78
CA LEU A 94 4.61 7.20 -16.91
C LEU A 94 4.70 6.04 -15.91
N LEU A 95 5.15 4.86 -16.37
CA LEU A 95 5.30 3.67 -15.52
C LEU A 95 6.39 3.86 -14.45
N LEU A 96 7.53 4.44 -14.83
CA LEU A 96 8.61 4.74 -13.89
C LEU A 96 8.18 5.77 -12.85
N ALA A 97 7.47 6.82 -13.26
CA ALA A 97 6.92 7.82 -12.34
C ALA A 97 5.95 7.17 -11.34
N ALA A 98 5.07 6.28 -11.79
CA ALA A 98 4.13 5.57 -10.93
C ALA A 98 4.79 4.60 -9.94
N HIS A 99 5.96 4.07 -10.29
CA HIS A 99 6.72 3.19 -9.40
C HIS A 99 7.56 3.97 -8.36
N GLU A 100 8.03 5.16 -8.71
CA GLU A 100 8.95 5.94 -7.87
C GLU A 100 8.23 6.96 -6.96
N LYS A 101 6.96 7.28 -7.25
CA LYS A 101 6.19 8.35 -6.58
C LYS A 101 4.91 7.82 -5.94
N THR A 102 4.35 8.59 -5.02
CA THR A 102 3.01 8.31 -4.47
C THR A 102 1.92 8.57 -5.52
N SER A 103 0.76 7.92 -5.39
CA SER A 103 -0.37 8.09 -6.32
C SER A 103 -0.75 9.55 -6.52
N SER A 104 -0.83 10.34 -5.44
CA SER A 104 -1.16 11.78 -5.52
C SER A 104 -0.10 12.58 -6.29
N GLU A 105 1.19 12.31 -6.09
CA GLU A 105 2.27 12.96 -6.86
C GLU A 105 2.25 12.56 -8.33
N VAL A 106 1.78 11.36 -8.68
CA VAL A 106 1.60 10.94 -10.08
C VAL A 106 0.45 11.71 -10.71
N ILE A 107 -0.65 11.90 -9.99
CA ILE A 107 -1.80 12.66 -10.48
C ILE A 107 -1.47 14.14 -10.66
N GLU A 108 -0.74 14.74 -9.73
CA GLU A 108 -0.23 16.12 -9.88
C GLU A 108 0.64 16.28 -11.15
N LEU A 109 1.37 15.24 -11.57
CA LEU A 109 2.13 15.27 -12.83
C LEU A 109 1.24 15.13 -14.08
N LEU A 110 0.07 14.52 -13.94
CA LEU A 110 -0.93 14.40 -15.01
C LEU A 110 -1.83 15.63 -15.11
N GLU A 111 -2.03 16.33 -14.00
CA GLU A 111 -2.63 17.66 -13.94
C GLU A 111 -1.67 18.69 -14.55
N THR A 112 -1.72 18.88 -15.88
CA THR A 112 -1.09 20.03 -16.54
C THR A 112 -2.18 20.89 -17.18
N ASP A 113 -2.14 22.22 -16.93
CA ASP A 113 -3.13 23.26 -17.29
C ASP A 113 -3.82 23.15 -18.66
#